data_AF-A0A945T9S7-F1
#
_entry.id   AF-A0A945T9S7-F1
#
_cell.length_a   1.000
_cell.length_b   1.000
_cell.length_c   1.000
_cell.angle_alpha   90.00
_cell.angle_beta   90.00
_cell.angle_gamma   90.00
#
_symmetry.space_group_name_H-M   'P 1'
#
loop_
_entity.id
_entity.type
_entity.pdbx_description
1 polymer ?
#
loop_
_entity_poly.entity_id
_entity_poly.type
_entity_poly.pdbx_seq_one_letter_code
_entity_poly.pdbx_strand_id
1 'polypeptide(L)'
;IRWQRELNLLKQARASIESAFQHFPQHVTLLEEAAETAISSNAHKKASRYAKQILELDPVNQRVKRLLFESHRSHARKQLEKRMLSPCEKELEQAAAWASDPVQLGRLALARANLYSQLKKPYTQWIEQAQKQLGDGVTLRFMMHQESYSDHPITLSPAEAVTSLDDLLVLSQLINEKIDHWYRNKGDRWELASLFDQILLPYQKILQQAAQLPQLTAQHFTTLCALWLREELEELELALPYAEAALERWPEHRLLLCYRLLAEEKENGAAPHEVVPLLEEAREQKDERVVQLLMDHFPMLHSMGNPHSPDTSPWDDIDEDDEEALIDEIPPHLDNVMKELIEQIPLGQLISMLSTSLSFSQQREFNQMLADMRRKTAGDDTQFKILLLSLLEDDGKGMIEQILGKDSWR
;
A
#
# COMPACT_ATOMS: atom_id res chain seq x y z
N ILE A 1 -4.77 -13.35 -22.99
CA ILE A 1 -3.42 -12.89 -22.62
C ILE A 1 -3.46 -11.79 -21.56
N ARG A 2 -3.88 -10.55 -21.87
CA ARG A 2 -3.93 -9.44 -20.89
C ARG A 2 -4.67 -9.79 -19.59
N TRP A 3 -5.91 -10.26 -19.71
CA TRP A 3 -6.72 -10.67 -18.55
C TRP A 3 -6.04 -11.75 -17.69
N GLN A 4 -5.37 -12.73 -18.31
CA GLN A 4 -4.59 -13.74 -17.59
C GLN A 4 -3.39 -13.13 -16.86
N ARG A 5 -2.71 -12.13 -17.45
CA ARG A 5 -1.62 -11.40 -16.80
C ARG A 5 -2.12 -10.60 -15.60
N GLU A 6 -3.26 -9.92 -15.73
CA GLU A 6 -3.89 -9.13 -14.66
C GLU A 6 -4.31 -10.00 -13.47
N LEU A 7 -4.77 -11.23 -13.72
CA LEU A 7 -5.05 -12.23 -12.68
C LEU A 7 -3.79 -12.96 -12.15
N ASN A 8 -2.59 -12.50 -12.52
CA ASN A 8 -1.31 -13.11 -12.18
C ASN A 8 -1.15 -14.59 -12.62
N LEU A 9 -1.91 -15.02 -13.65
CA LEU A 9 -1.84 -16.35 -14.25
C LEU A 9 -0.70 -16.42 -15.30
N LEU A 10 0.50 -16.02 -14.91
CA LEU A 10 1.62 -15.74 -15.83
C LEU A 10 2.04 -16.95 -16.66
N LYS A 11 1.90 -18.19 -16.14
CA LYS A 11 2.19 -19.42 -16.91
C LYS A 11 1.22 -19.58 -18.08
N GLN A 12 -0.07 -19.36 -17.85
CA GLN A 12 -1.12 -19.47 -18.88
C GLN A 12 -1.00 -18.33 -19.90
N ALA A 13 -0.69 -17.11 -19.43
CA ALA A 13 -0.44 -15.98 -20.30
C ALA A 13 0.72 -16.27 -21.27
N ARG A 14 1.85 -16.82 -20.78
CA ARG A 14 2.99 -17.20 -21.62
C ARG A 14 2.65 -18.26 -22.66
N ALA A 15 1.92 -19.30 -22.28
CA ALA A 15 1.49 -20.34 -23.23
C ALA A 15 0.58 -19.76 -24.32
N SER A 16 -0.33 -18.87 -23.94
CA SER A 16 -1.23 -18.19 -24.88
C SER A 16 -0.48 -17.26 -25.83
N ILE A 17 0.56 -16.56 -25.34
CA ILE A 17 1.46 -15.74 -26.16
C ILE A 17 2.22 -16.62 -27.18
N GLU A 18 2.76 -17.75 -26.75
CA GLU A 18 3.52 -18.65 -27.61
C GLU A 18 2.65 -19.22 -28.73
N SER A 19 1.42 -19.61 -28.42
CA SER A 19 0.43 -20.01 -29.43
C SER A 19 0.09 -18.87 -30.39
N ALA A 20 -0.16 -17.67 -29.88
CA ALA A 20 -0.48 -16.52 -30.73
C ALA A 20 0.68 -16.10 -31.65
N PHE A 21 1.93 -16.24 -31.20
CA PHE A 21 3.11 -15.95 -32.04
C PHE A 21 3.26 -16.88 -33.24
N GLN A 22 2.68 -18.08 -33.21
CA GLN A 22 2.67 -18.98 -34.37
C GLN A 22 1.90 -18.38 -35.55
N HIS A 23 0.89 -17.54 -35.26
CA HIS A 23 0.04 -16.92 -36.26
C HIS A 23 0.37 -15.45 -36.51
N PHE A 24 0.83 -14.73 -35.48
CA PHE A 24 1.02 -13.27 -35.51
C PHE A 24 2.38 -12.83 -34.96
N PRO A 25 3.51 -13.30 -35.51
CA PRO A 25 4.84 -13.14 -34.90
C PRO A 25 5.33 -11.69 -34.78
N GLN A 26 4.83 -10.77 -35.61
CA GLN A 26 5.24 -9.36 -35.65
C GLN A 26 4.10 -8.40 -35.28
N HIS A 27 2.99 -8.90 -34.74
CA HIS A 27 1.88 -8.04 -34.35
C HIS A 27 2.25 -7.22 -33.11
N VAL A 28 2.34 -5.90 -33.25
CA VAL A 28 2.86 -4.98 -32.22
C VAL A 28 2.14 -5.17 -30.88
N THR A 29 0.81 -5.22 -30.85
CA THR A 29 0.05 -5.44 -29.61
C THR A 29 0.36 -6.77 -28.93
N LEU A 30 0.65 -7.83 -29.70
CA LEU A 30 1.01 -9.12 -29.12
C LEU A 30 2.42 -9.09 -28.54
N LEU A 31 3.35 -8.41 -29.21
CA LEU A 31 4.69 -8.14 -28.69
C LEU A 31 4.65 -7.29 -27.41
N GLU A 32 3.76 -6.29 -27.33
CA GLU A 32 3.56 -5.47 -26.13
C GLU A 32 3.08 -6.34 -24.95
N GLU A 33 2.07 -7.18 -25.16
CA GLU A 33 1.59 -8.11 -24.12
C GLU A 33 2.66 -9.13 -23.71
N ALA A 34 3.50 -9.55 -24.65
CA ALA A 34 4.63 -10.44 -24.37
C ALA A 34 5.73 -9.75 -23.55
N ALA A 35 6.03 -8.48 -23.85
CA ALA A 35 6.96 -7.66 -23.08
C ALA A 35 6.45 -7.45 -21.65
N GLU A 36 5.18 -7.05 -21.47
CA GLU A 36 4.59 -6.84 -20.16
C GLU A 36 4.51 -8.13 -19.34
N THR A 37 4.10 -9.25 -19.97
CA THR A 37 4.08 -10.56 -19.29
C THR A 37 5.49 -10.99 -18.87
N ALA A 38 6.51 -10.70 -19.70
CA ALA A 38 7.89 -10.97 -19.36
C ALA A 38 8.35 -10.14 -18.14
N ILE A 39 7.99 -8.86 -18.06
CA ILE A 39 8.28 -7.99 -16.91
C ILE A 39 7.59 -8.52 -15.64
N SER A 40 6.29 -8.79 -15.69
CA SER A 40 5.55 -9.39 -14.54
C SER A 40 6.15 -10.71 -14.09
N SER A 41 6.77 -11.46 -15.01
CA SER A 41 7.49 -12.70 -14.70
C SER A 41 8.94 -12.53 -14.27
N ASN A 42 9.43 -11.31 -14.10
CA ASN A 42 10.83 -10.99 -13.82
C ASN A 42 11.82 -11.47 -14.90
N ALA A 43 11.35 -11.69 -16.13
CA ALA A 43 12.14 -12.13 -17.28
C ALA A 43 12.66 -10.92 -18.09
N HIS A 44 13.43 -10.04 -17.43
CA HIS A 44 13.90 -8.74 -17.96
C HIS A 44 14.60 -8.82 -19.32
N LYS A 45 15.41 -9.88 -19.55
CA LYS A 45 16.06 -10.11 -20.86
C LYS A 45 15.05 -10.39 -21.99
N LYS A 46 13.99 -11.17 -21.71
CA LYS A 46 12.93 -11.46 -22.69
C LYS A 46 12.10 -10.20 -22.96
N ALA A 47 11.75 -9.46 -21.90
CA ALA A 47 11.07 -8.17 -22.04
C ALA A 47 11.85 -7.21 -22.95
N SER A 48 13.16 -7.06 -22.69
CA SER A 48 14.03 -6.20 -23.49
C SER A 48 14.13 -6.64 -24.96
N ARG A 49 14.10 -7.95 -25.23
CA ARG A 49 14.09 -8.48 -26.60
C ARG A 49 12.80 -8.13 -27.33
N TYR A 50 11.63 -8.36 -26.72
CA TYR A 50 10.35 -8.01 -27.33
C TYR A 50 10.23 -6.50 -27.56
N ALA A 51 10.66 -5.71 -26.59
CA ALA A 51 10.66 -4.26 -26.71
C ALA A 51 11.54 -3.75 -27.86
N LYS A 52 12.73 -4.31 -28.06
CA LYS A 52 13.57 -4.00 -29.23
C LYS A 52 12.87 -4.36 -30.55
N GLN A 53 12.22 -5.51 -30.62
CA GLN A 53 11.44 -5.91 -31.81
C GLN A 53 10.28 -4.95 -32.08
N ILE A 54 9.60 -4.45 -31.04
CA ILE A 54 8.56 -3.43 -31.24
C ILE A 54 9.16 -2.15 -31.78
N LEU A 55 10.31 -1.69 -31.27
CA LEU A 55 10.93 -0.46 -31.75
C LEU A 55 11.51 -0.56 -33.17
N GLU A 56 11.85 -1.77 -33.63
CA GLU A 56 12.15 -2.02 -35.06
C GLU A 56 10.92 -1.78 -35.95
N LEU A 57 9.71 -2.06 -35.44
CA LEU A 57 8.44 -1.89 -36.15
C LEU A 57 7.83 -0.49 -35.96
N ASP A 58 7.95 0.07 -34.77
CA ASP A 58 7.43 1.37 -34.35
C ASP A 58 8.46 2.11 -33.48
N PRO A 59 9.41 2.83 -34.11
CA PRO A 59 10.48 3.53 -33.40
C PRO A 59 10.00 4.68 -32.49
N VAL A 60 8.77 5.18 -32.68
CA VAL A 60 8.22 6.30 -31.92
C VAL A 60 7.41 5.84 -30.70
N ASN A 61 7.25 4.52 -30.50
CA ASN A 61 6.50 3.96 -29.39
C ASN A 61 7.12 4.33 -28.02
N GLN A 62 6.60 5.39 -27.41
CA GLN A 62 7.07 5.89 -26.12
C GLN A 62 6.79 4.91 -24.99
N ARG A 63 5.68 4.17 -25.04
CA ARG A 63 5.35 3.16 -24.03
C ARG A 63 6.45 2.10 -23.94
N VAL A 64 6.93 1.62 -25.08
CA VAL A 64 7.98 0.59 -25.13
C VAL A 64 9.34 1.13 -24.69
N LYS A 65 9.68 2.37 -25.01
CA LYS A 65 10.90 3.02 -24.49
C LYS A 65 10.87 3.11 -22.96
N ARG A 66 9.73 3.52 -22.38
CA ARG A 66 9.53 3.52 -20.92
C ARG A 66 9.66 2.11 -20.33
N LEU A 67 9.11 1.09 -20.98
CA LEU A 67 9.24 -0.31 -20.55
C LEU A 67 10.70 -0.79 -20.57
N LEU A 68 11.49 -0.39 -21.58
CA LEU A 68 12.92 -0.73 -21.64
C LEU A 68 13.72 -0.08 -20.52
N PHE A 69 13.47 1.21 -20.27
CA PHE A 69 14.06 1.92 -19.15
C PHE A 69 13.80 1.19 -17.83
N GLU A 70 12.53 0.91 -17.51
CA GLU A 70 12.18 0.25 -16.25
C GLU A 70 12.70 -1.19 -16.16
N SER A 71 12.71 -1.94 -17.26
CA SER A 71 13.27 -3.30 -17.31
C SER A 71 14.77 -3.31 -17.01
N HIS A 72 15.55 -2.45 -17.67
CA HIS A 72 16.99 -2.35 -17.42
C HIS A 72 17.29 -1.85 -16.00
N ARG A 73 16.56 -0.84 -15.51
CA ARG A 73 16.71 -0.32 -14.16
C ARG A 73 16.37 -1.36 -13.08
N SER A 74 15.26 -2.09 -13.24
CA SER A 74 14.87 -3.18 -12.34
C SER A 74 15.92 -4.30 -12.34
N HIS A 75 16.49 -4.61 -13.50
CA HIS A 75 17.56 -5.60 -13.59
C HIS A 75 18.85 -5.10 -12.92
N ALA A 76 19.23 -3.84 -13.12
CA ALA A 76 20.36 -3.22 -12.45
C ALA A 76 20.22 -3.29 -10.93
N ARG A 77 19.04 -2.95 -10.40
CA ARG A 77 18.71 -3.11 -8.97
C ARG A 77 18.95 -4.55 -8.51
N LYS A 78 18.42 -5.56 -9.20
CA LYS A 78 18.65 -6.98 -8.85
C LYS A 78 20.12 -7.39 -8.91
N GLN A 79 20.92 -6.82 -9.81
CA GLN A 79 22.36 -7.06 -9.86
C GLN A 79 23.07 -6.41 -8.65
N LEU A 80 22.64 -5.20 -8.26
CA LEU A 80 23.14 -4.51 -7.08
C LEU A 80 22.83 -5.30 -5.79
N GLU A 81 21.61 -5.82 -5.66
CA GLU A 81 21.18 -6.70 -4.55
C GLU A 81 22.10 -7.93 -4.41
N LYS A 82 22.54 -8.48 -5.54
CA LYS A 82 23.47 -9.62 -5.62
C LYS A 82 24.94 -9.22 -5.49
N ARG A 83 25.23 -7.94 -5.19
CA ARG A 83 26.58 -7.35 -5.16
C ARG A 83 27.37 -7.51 -6.48
N MET A 84 26.66 -7.69 -7.59
CA MET A 84 27.23 -7.76 -8.94
C MET A 84 27.36 -6.36 -9.54
N LEU A 85 28.37 -5.61 -9.09
CA LEU A 85 28.51 -4.18 -9.38
C LEU A 85 28.79 -3.88 -10.87
N SER A 86 29.68 -4.64 -11.52
CA SER A 86 29.97 -4.42 -12.96
C SER A 86 28.78 -4.75 -13.88
N PRO A 87 28.04 -5.86 -13.69
CA PRO A 87 26.77 -6.08 -14.38
C PRO A 87 25.72 -4.99 -14.12
N CYS A 88 25.63 -4.48 -12.89
CA CYS A 88 24.74 -3.37 -12.56
C CYS A 88 25.07 -2.12 -13.38
N GLU A 89 26.35 -1.72 -13.45
CA GLU A 89 26.80 -0.57 -14.24
C GLU A 89 26.38 -0.68 -15.72
N LYS A 90 26.59 -1.84 -16.34
CA LYS A 90 26.17 -2.09 -17.73
C LYS A 90 24.67 -1.98 -17.94
N GLU A 91 23.87 -2.46 -17.00
CA GLU A 91 22.41 -2.34 -17.09
C GLU A 91 21.96 -0.88 -16.92
N LEU A 92 22.61 -0.08 -16.08
CA LEU A 92 22.35 1.36 -15.97
C LEU A 92 22.75 2.13 -17.24
N GLU A 93 23.82 1.72 -17.92
CA GLU A 93 24.17 2.27 -19.24
C GLU A 93 23.09 1.95 -20.29
N GLN A 94 22.55 0.73 -20.29
CA GLN A 94 21.44 0.38 -21.17
C GLN A 94 20.17 1.17 -20.83
N ALA A 95 19.85 1.34 -19.56
CA ALA A 95 18.71 2.18 -19.13
C ALA A 95 18.88 3.64 -19.59
N ALA A 96 20.10 4.18 -19.55
CA ALA A 96 20.39 5.54 -19.98
C ALA A 96 20.01 5.84 -21.44
N ALA A 97 20.11 4.83 -22.33
CA ALA A 97 19.73 4.98 -23.73
C ALA A 97 18.23 5.22 -23.96
N TRP A 98 17.40 4.94 -22.95
CA TRP A 98 15.93 4.99 -23.04
C TRP A 98 15.30 6.04 -22.13
N ALA A 99 16.07 6.63 -21.21
CA ALA A 99 15.58 7.69 -20.34
C ALA A 99 15.22 8.94 -21.17
N SER A 100 13.99 9.41 -21.04
CA SER A 100 13.43 10.44 -21.93
C SER A 100 12.83 11.63 -21.21
N ASP A 101 12.40 11.45 -19.96
CA ASP A 101 11.79 12.51 -19.14
C ASP A 101 12.64 12.80 -17.88
N PRO A 102 12.43 13.96 -17.23
CA PRO A 102 13.19 14.34 -16.03
C PRO A 102 13.08 13.31 -14.90
N VAL A 103 11.92 12.68 -14.69
CA VAL A 103 11.71 11.68 -13.64
C VAL A 103 12.61 10.47 -13.87
N GLN A 104 12.66 9.96 -15.10
CA GLN A 104 13.52 8.84 -15.49
C GLN A 104 14.99 9.19 -15.37
N LEU A 105 15.39 10.38 -15.82
CA LEU A 105 16.77 10.86 -15.69
C LEU A 105 17.18 11.00 -14.22
N GLY A 106 16.27 11.48 -13.37
CA GLY A 106 16.45 11.56 -11.92
C GLY A 106 16.60 10.18 -11.27
N ARG A 107 15.69 9.24 -11.56
CA ARG A 107 15.76 7.85 -11.08
C ARG A 107 17.07 7.17 -11.51
N LEU A 108 17.50 7.38 -12.75
CA LEU A 108 18.78 6.85 -13.24
C LEU A 108 19.97 7.44 -12.49
N ALA A 109 19.95 8.75 -12.22
CA ALA A 109 20.99 9.41 -11.45
C ALA A 109 21.05 8.86 -10.01
N LEU A 110 19.91 8.67 -9.35
CA LEU A 110 19.83 8.04 -8.03
C LEU A 110 20.35 6.59 -8.03
N ALA A 111 19.99 5.79 -9.04
CA ALA A 111 20.49 4.43 -9.17
C ALA A 111 22.02 4.39 -9.35
N ARG A 112 22.58 5.34 -10.13
CA ARG A 112 24.03 5.52 -10.26
C ARG A 112 24.68 5.96 -8.96
N ALA A 113 24.04 6.87 -8.23
CA ALA A 113 24.53 7.31 -6.93
C ALA A 113 24.63 6.12 -5.98
N ASN A 114 23.59 5.28 -5.91
CA ASN A 114 23.59 4.07 -5.07
C ASN A 114 24.70 3.10 -5.48
N LEU A 115 24.84 2.78 -6.77
CA LEU A 115 25.95 1.96 -7.27
C LEU A 115 27.34 2.51 -6.89
N TYR A 116 27.55 3.82 -7.05
CA TYR A 116 28.84 4.45 -6.75
C TYR A 116 29.12 4.50 -5.25
N SER A 117 28.09 4.68 -4.41
CA SER A 117 28.19 4.52 -2.97
C SER A 117 28.68 3.11 -2.60
N GLN A 118 28.10 2.06 -3.19
CA GLN A 118 28.55 0.68 -2.96
C GLN A 118 29.99 0.43 -3.43
N LEU A 119 30.40 1.07 -4.51
CA LEU A 119 31.77 1.05 -5.02
C LEU A 119 32.74 1.89 -4.17
N LYS A 120 32.28 2.59 -3.13
CA LYS A 120 33.04 3.56 -2.34
C LYS A 120 33.71 4.63 -3.23
N LYS A 121 33.02 5.04 -4.29
CA LYS A 121 33.44 6.09 -5.22
C LYS A 121 32.65 7.39 -4.95
N PRO A 122 33.19 8.56 -5.31
CA PRO A 122 32.44 9.80 -5.25
C PRO A 122 31.14 9.70 -6.07
N TYR A 123 30.01 10.02 -5.44
CA TYR A 123 28.67 9.93 -6.05
C TYR A 123 27.90 11.25 -6.03
N THR A 124 28.49 12.33 -5.48
CA THR A 124 27.84 13.65 -5.31
C THR A 124 27.33 14.22 -6.64
N GLN A 125 28.08 14.08 -7.73
CA GLN A 125 27.65 14.49 -9.07
C GLN A 125 26.32 13.86 -9.50
N TRP A 126 26.05 12.62 -9.06
CA TRP A 126 24.82 11.91 -9.40
C TRP A 126 23.65 12.40 -8.54
N ILE A 127 23.90 12.81 -7.30
CA ILE A 127 22.91 13.48 -6.46
C ILE A 127 22.57 14.85 -7.03
N GLU A 128 23.57 15.66 -7.39
CA GLU A 128 23.37 16.95 -8.05
C GLU A 128 22.57 16.82 -9.36
N GLN A 129 22.85 15.76 -10.14
CA GLN A 129 22.08 15.47 -11.34
C GLN A 129 20.62 15.07 -11.01
N ALA A 130 20.40 14.27 -9.96
CA ALA A 130 19.06 13.91 -9.52
C ALA A 130 18.28 15.16 -9.06
N GLN A 131 18.90 16.02 -8.25
CA GLN A 131 18.36 17.30 -7.79
C GLN A 131 18.00 18.22 -8.97
N LYS A 132 18.84 18.29 -10.00
CA LYS A 132 18.54 19.07 -11.21
C LYS A 132 17.27 18.61 -11.93
N GLN A 133 16.97 17.30 -11.90
CA GLN A 133 15.83 16.74 -12.63
C GLN A 133 14.56 16.63 -11.79
N LEU A 134 14.70 16.35 -10.50
CA LEU A 134 13.59 16.06 -9.57
C LEU A 134 13.32 17.21 -8.60
N GLY A 135 14.19 18.24 -8.58
CA GLY A 135 14.20 19.26 -7.54
C GLY A 135 14.82 18.76 -6.23
N ASP A 136 14.79 19.63 -5.22
CA ASP A 136 15.34 19.37 -3.89
C ASP A 136 14.26 19.01 -2.86
N GLY A 137 13.12 18.52 -3.33
CA GLY A 137 11.91 18.35 -2.52
C GLY A 137 11.76 17.01 -1.83
N VAL A 138 10.54 16.74 -1.35
CA VAL A 138 10.20 15.48 -0.70
C VAL A 138 10.15 14.34 -1.74
N THR A 139 9.79 14.63 -3.00
CA THR A 139 9.82 13.64 -4.09
C THR A 139 11.19 13.01 -4.27
N LEU A 140 12.25 13.82 -4.34
CA LEU A 140 13.62 13.32 -4.49
C LEU A 140 13.96 12.33 -3.38
N ARG A 141 13.62 12.69 -2.13
CA ARG A 141 13.94 11.89 -0.96
C ARG A 141 13.11 10.60 -0.91
N PHE A 142 11.83 10.68 -1.25
CA PHE A 142 10.99 9.49 -1.45
C PHE A 142 11.60 8.54 -2.48
N MET A 143 12.04 9.05 -3.64
CA MET A 143 12.71 8.25 -4.66
C MET A 143 14.06 7.69 -4.18
N MET A 144 14.85 8.46 -3.42
CA MET A 144 16.11 7.99 -2.85
C MET A 144 15.92 6.78 -1.94
N HIS A 145 14.88 6.79 -1.11
CA HIS A 145 14.51 5.63 -0.30
C HIS A 145 14.09 4.45 -1.17
N GLN A 146 13.32 4.68 -2.24
CA GLN A 146 12.95 3.60 -3.17
C GLN A 146 14.14 2.98 -3.91
N GLU A 147 15.14 3.78 -4.27
CA GLU A 147 16.36 3.30 -4.94
C GLU A 147 17.40 2.72 -3.99
N SER A 148 17.36 3.08 -2.71
CA SER A 148 18.30 2.59 -1.69
C SER A 148 17.97 1.14 -1.35
N TYR A 149 18.86 0.25 -1.77
CA TYR A 149 18.88 -1.15 -1.34
C TYR A 149 20.26 -1.45 -0.78
N SER A 150 20.50 -1.12 0.49
CA SER A 150 21.77 -1.45 1.15
C SER A 150 21.78 -1.11 2.64
N ASP A 151 22.75 -1.68 3.34
CA ASP A 151 23.18 -1.31 4.70
C ASP A 151 23.66 0.16 4.83
N HIS A 152 23.88 0.86 3.71
CA HIS A 152 24.38 2.24 3.66
C HIS A 152 23.51 3.09 2.72
N PRO A 153 22.23 3.34 3.09
CA PRO A 153 21.32 4.10 2.27
C PRO A 153 21.88 5.51 2.01
N ILE A 154 21.68 6.02 0.80
CA ILE A 154 21.96 7.42 0.51
C ILE A 154 20.80 8.21 1.10
N THR A 155 21.09 9.03 2.10
CA THR A 155 20.11 9.87 2.76
C THR A 155 20.49 11.34 2.61
N LEU A 156 19.50 12.18 2.37
CA LEU A 156 19.61 13.63 2.53
C LEU A 156 18.93 14.02 3.83
N SER A 157 19.34 15.15 4.41
CA SER A 157 18.72 15.66 5.62
C SER A 157 17.23 15.98 5.38
N PRO A 158 16.32 15.56 6.28
CA PRO A 158 14.92 15.96 6.19
C PRO A 158 14.70 17.46 6.36
N ALA A 159 15.53 18.13 7.17
CA ALA A 159 15.39 19.56 7.47
C ALA A 159 15.66 20.47 6.25
N GLU A 160 16.29 19.95 5.20
CA GLU A 160 16.62 20.67 3.97
C GLU A 160 15.55 20.47 2.88
N ALA A 161 14.48 19.71 3.16
CA ALA A 161 13.44 19.46 2.17
C ALA A 161 12.55 20.69 1.98
N VAL A 162 12.28 21.02 0.73
CA VAL A 162 11.31 22.05 0.33
C VAL A 162 10.10 21.34 -0.29
N THR A 163 8.89 21.85 -0.12
CA THR A 163 7.72 21.32 -0.85
C THR A 163 7.09 22.43 -1.68
N SER A 164 6.98 22.19 -2.98
CA SER A 164 6.26 23.03 -3.93
C SER A 164 5.01 22.30 -4.43
N LEU A 165 4.13 23.00 -5.16
CA LEU A 165 2.97 22.35 -5.78
C LEU A 165 3.40 21.21 -6.73
N ASP A 166 4.37 21.47 -7.61
CA ASP A 166 4.84 20.46 -8.56
C ASP A 166 5.45 19.26 -7.85
N ASP A 167 6.24 19.48 -6.79
CA ASP A 167 6.81 18.42 -5.97
C ASP A 167 5.71 17.56 -5.32
N LEU A 168 4.69 18.21 -4.74
CA LEU A 168 3.58 17.50 -4.08
C LEU A 168 2.75 16.69 -5.08
N LEU A 169 2.48 17.24 -6.27
CA LEU A 169 1.74 16.53 -7.31
C LEU A 169 2.51 15.32 -7.82
N VAL A 170 3.82 15.45 -8.06
CA VAL A 170 4.65 14.31 -8.48
C VAL A 170 4.73 13.26 -7.37
N LEU A 171 4.94 13.66 -6.10
CA LEU A 171 4.91 12.74 -4.97
C LEU A 171 3.59 11.96 -4.89
N SER A 172 2.46 12.65 -5.02
CA SER A 172 1.12 12.03 -4.97
C SER A 172 0.91 10.97 -6.06
N GLN A 173 1.43 11.22 -7.27
CA GLN A 173 1.37 10.28 -8.38
C GLN A 173 2.21 9.03 -8.09
N LEU A 174 3.43 9.22 -7.57
CA LEU A 174 4.33 8.12 -7.24
C LEU A 174 3.81 7.23 -6.12
N ILE A 175 3.19 7.83 -5.10
CA ILE A 175 2.55 7.08 -4.02
C ILE A 175 1.40 6.24 -4.58
N ASN A 176 0.52 6.83 -5.40
CA ASN A 176 -0.56 6.07 -6.04
C ASN A 176 -0.05 4.93 -6.93
N GLU A 177 0.95 5.19 -7.78
CA GLU A 177 1.59 4.16 -8.61
C GLU A 177 2.17 3.02 -7.76
N LYS A 178 2.77 3.37 -6.62
CA LYS A 178 3.34 2.39 -5.69
C LYS A 178 2.27 1.53 -5.05
N ILE A 179 1.17 2.12 -4.57
CA ILE A 179 0.05 1.40 -3.97
C ILE A 179 -0.60 0.48 -5.02
N ASP A 180 -0.89 0.98 -6.21
CA ASP A 180 -1.46 0.20 -7.31
C ASP A 180 -0.57 -0.98 -7.68
N HIS A 181 0.73 -0.76 -7.81
CA HIS A 181 1.69 -1.81 -8.10
C HIS A 181 1.75 -2.85 -6.98
N TRP A 182 1.68 -2.43 -5.71
CA TRP A 182 1.74 -3.31 -4.55
C TRP A 182 0.57 -4.30 -4.53
N TYR A 183 -0.65 -3.80 -4.65
CA TYR A 183 -1.85 -4.66 -4.63
C TYR A 183 -1.97 -5.56 -5.86
N ARG A 184 -1.56 -5.10 -7.05
CA ARG A 184 -1.49 -5.96 -8.24
C ARG A 184 -0.57 -7.16 -8.06
N ASN A 185 0.44 -7.04 -7.20
CA ASN A 185 1.36 -8.13 -6.88
C ASN A 185 0.98 -8.89 -5.60
N LYS A 186 -0.25 -8.71 -5.09
CA LYS A 186 -0.75 -9.34 -3.85
C LYS A 186 0.14 -9.07 -2.64
N GLY A 187 0.76 -7.88 -2.59
CA GLY A 187 1.49 -7.44 -1.42
C GLY A 187 0.56 -7.17 -0.25
N ASP A 188 1.11 -7.23 0.96
CA ASP A 188 0.36 -7.00 2.19
C ASP A 188 0.24 -5.50 2.51
N ARG A 189 -0.95 -5.03 2.88
CA ARG A 189 -1.21 -3.66 3.32
C ARG A 189 -0.25 -3.22 4.43
N TRP A 190 -0.02 -4.04 5.46
CA TRP A 190 0.80 -3.63 6.61
C TRP A 190 2.26 -3.42 6.24
N GLU A 191 2.79 -4.21 5.30
CA GLU A 191 4.14 -4.04 4.77
C GLU A 191 4.26 -2.72 4.01
N LEU A 192 3.23 -2.37 3.25
CA LEU A 192 3.21 -1.10 2.50
C LEU A 192 3.09 0.10 3.43
N ALA A 193 2.22 0.05 4.44
CA ALA A 193 2.09 1.09 5.45
C ALA A 193 3.42 1.32 6.18
N SER A 194 4.05 0.24 6.68
CA SER A 194 5.36 0.32 7.33
C SER A 194 6.44 0.90 6.42
N LEU A 195 6.41 0.57 5.13
CA LEU A 195 7.31 1.18 4.14
C LEU A 195 7.06 2.69 4.00
N PHE A 196 5.81 3.12 3.93
CA PHE A 196 5.50 4.55 3.87
C PHE A 196 5.89 5.28 5.14
N ASP A 197 5.70 4.72 6.32
CA ASP A 197 6.12 5.34 7.59
C ASP A 197 7.63 5.57 7.62
N GLN A 198 8.41 4.55 7.23
CA GLN A 198 9.87 4.66 7.16
C GLN A 198 10.34 5.76 6.21
N ILE A 199 9.58 6.03 5.14
CA ILE A 199 9.96 6.97 4.09
C ILE A 199 9.41 8.37 4.34
N LEU A 200 8.17 8.50 4.77
CA LEU A 200 7.40 9.76 4.77
C LEU A 200 7.28 10.38 6.15
N LEU A 201 7.31 9.60 7.24
CA LEU A 201 7.20 10.13 8.60
C LEU A 201 8.28 11.18 8.92
N PRO A 202 9.56 11.05 8.46
CA PRO A 202 10.56 12.10 8.64
C PRO A 202 10.20 13.45 8.00
N TYR A 203 9.26 13.47 7.05
CA TYR A 203 8.81 14.64 6.29
C TYR A 203 7.40 15.10 6.67
N GLN A 204 6.74 14.45 7.64
CA GLN A 204 5.34 14.70 8.02
C GLN A 204 5.04 16.19 8.21
N LYS A 205 5.82 16.89 9.05
CA LYS A 205 5.64 18.33 9.31
C LYS A 205 5.74 19.19 8.06
N ILE A 206 6.66 18.87 7.15
CA ILE A 206 6.85 19.60 5.90
C ILE A 206 5.65 19.37 4.97
N LEU A 207 5.15 18.13 4.91
CA LEU A 207 3.97 17.76 4.14
C LEU A 207 2.69 18.40 4.70
N GLN A 208 2.55 18.50 6.02
CA GLN A 208 1.44 19.23 6.67
C GLN A 208 1.48 20.73 6.32
N GLN A 209 2.66 21.35 6.39
CA GLN A 209 2.84 22.76 6.02
C GLN A 209 2.53 23.03 4.53
N ALA A 210 2.72 22.04 3.66
CA ALA A 210 2.42 22.17 2.24
C ALA A 210 0.92 22.37 1.95
N ALA A 211 0.02 22.06 2.89
CA ALA A 211 -1.40 22.43 2.81
C ALA A 211 -1.62 23.94 2.65
N GLN A 212 -0.68 24.76 3.13
CA GLN A 212 -0.75 26.23 3.07
C GLN A 212 -0.29 26.83 1.74
N LEU A 213 0.13 26.01 0.76
CA LEU A 213 0.56 26.51 -0.55
C LEU A 213 -0.57 27.31 -1.24
N PRO A 214 -0.32 28.56 -1.66
CA PRO A 214 -1.36 29.43 -2.22
C PRO A 214 -1.84 28.98 -3.61
N GLN A 215 -1.04 28.19 -4.33
CA GLN A 215 -1.37 27.69 -5.68
C GLN A 215 -2.32 26.47 -5.66
N LEU A 216 -2.59 25.89 -4.48
CA LEU A 216 -3.53 24.77 -4.36
C LEU A 216 -4.96 25.22 -4.70
N THR A 217 -5.63 24.42 -5.52
CA THR A 217 -7.03 24.62 -5.93
C THR A 217 -7.92 23.62 -5.20
N ALA A 218 -9.24 23.85 -5.17
CA ALA A 218 -10.20 22.89 -4.61
C ALA A 218 -10.05 21.48 -5.21
N GLN A 219 -9.69 21.36 -6.49
CA GLN A 219 -9.43 20.07 -7.15
C GLN A 219 -8.14 19.41 -6.64
N HIS A 220 -7.08 20.19 -6.40
CA HIS A 220 -5.86 19.67 -5.79
C HIS A 220 -6.13 19.15 -4.38
N PHE A 221 -6.83 19.93 -3.54
CA PHE A 221 -7.21 19.50 -2.19
C PHE A 221 -8.07 18.24 -2.21
N THR A 222 -9.08 18.17 -3.09
CA THR A 222 -9.92 16.98 -3.26
C THR A 222 -9.10 15.72 -3.55
N THR A 223 -8.09 15.84 -4.40
CA THR A 223 -7.22 14.72 -4.80
C THR A 223 -6.27 14.33 -3.67
N LEU A 224 -5.70 15.30 -2.98
CA LEU A 224 -4.74 15.09 -1.89
C LEU A 224 -5.41 14.55 -0.64
N CYS A 225 -6.57 15.07 -0.22
CA CYS A 225 -7.32 14.52 0.90
C CYS A 225 -7.72 13.07 0.64
N ALA A 226 -8.19 12.75 -0.57
CA ALA A 226 -8.51 11.37 -0.94
C ALA A 226 -7.29 10.45 -0.86
N LEU A 227 -6.11 10.93 -1.25
CA LEU A 227 -4.86 10.19 -1.10
C LEU A 227 -4.49 10.01 0.37
N TRP A 228 -4.49 11.08 1.17
CA TRP A 228 -4.05 11.04 2.56
C TRP A 228 -4.99 10.28 3.49
N LEU A 229 -6.27 10.13 3.11
CA LEU A 229 -7.21 9.26 3.83
C LEU A 229 -6.98 7.77 3.57
N ARG A 230 -6.17 7.42 2.57
CA ARG A 230 -5.86 6.01 2.30
C ARG A 230 -5.22 5.37 3.52
N GLU A 231 -5.72 4.19 3.82
CA GLU A 231 -5.35 3.35 4.94
C GLU A 231 -3.84 3.07 5.08
N GLU A 232 -3.07 3.08 3.99
CA GLU A 232 -1.63 2.87 4.02
C GLU A 232 -0.82 4.12 4.44
N LEU A 233 -1.49 5.27 4.58
CA LEU A 233 -0.88 6.57 4.85
C LEU A 233 -1.44 7.22 6.13
N GLU A 234 -2.29 6.49 6.86
CA GLU A 234 -3.07 6.99 7.98
C GLU A 234 -2.23 7.55 9.12
N GLU A 235 -1.13 6.88 9.46
CA GLU A 235 -0.17 7.30 10.51
C GLU A 235 0.50 8.66 10.22
N LEU A 236 0.43 9.17 8.98
CA LEU A 236 0.99 10.46 8.64
C LEU A 236 0.08 11.64 9.04
N GLU A 237 -1.20 11.39 9.35
CA GLU A 237 -2.17 12.43 9.81
C GLU A 237 -2.19 13.65 8.87
N LEU A 238 -2.18 13.41 7.55
CA LEU A 238 -2.10 14.47 6.54
C LEU A 238 -3.47 14.92 6.03
N ALA A 239 -4.53 14.12 6.23
CA ALA A 239 -5.84 14.43 5.66
C ALA A 239 -6.48 15.68 6.30
N LEU A 240 -6.45 15.80 7.63
CA LEU A 240 -7.10 16.89 8.36
C LEU A 240 -6.50 18.27 8.03
N PRO A 241 -5.16 18.48 8.09
CA PRO A 241 -4.58 19.78 7.76
C PRO A 241 -4.90 20.26 6.34
N TYR A 242 -5.01 19.34 5.37
CA TYR A 242 -5.40 19.68 4.01
C TYR A 242 -6.88 20.02 3.89
N ALA A 243 -7.76 19.28 4.57
CA ALA A 243 -9.19 19.55 4.55
C ALA A 243 -9.51 20.91 5.20
N GLU A 244 -8.90 21.22 6.34
CA GLU A 244 -9.06 22.51 7.04
C GLU A 244 -8.57 23.68 6.19
N ALA A 245 -7.33 23.61 5.66
CA ALA A 245 -6.76 24.66 4.81
C ALA A 245 -7.59 24.90 3.53
N ALA A 246 -8.24 23.86 3.00
CA ALA A 246 -9.15 24.00 1.88
C ALA A 246 -10.45 24.69 2.27
N LEU A 247 -11.04 24.34 3.42
CA LEU A 247 -12.30 24.90 3.90
C LEU A 247 -12.18 26.35 4.36
N GLU A 248 -11.00 26.81 4.76
CA GLU A 248 -10.74 28.25 4.94
C GLU A 248 -10.97 29.06 3.65
N ARG A 249 -10.68 28.45 2.49
CA ARG A 249 -10.78 29.09 1.17
C ARG A 249 -12.12 28.81 0.48
N TRP A 250 -12.69 27.63 0.71
CA TRP A 250 -13.96 27.17 0.15
C TRP A 250 -14.87 26.52 1.21
N PRO A 251 -15.46 27.32 2.14
CA PRO A 251 -16.22 26.78 3.28
C PRO A 251 -17.39 25.89 2.89
N GLU A 252 -18.04 26.18 1.76
CA GLU A 252 -19.24 25.47 1.30
C GLU A 252 -18.93 24.25 0.40
N HIS A 253 -17.65 23.90 0.22
CA HIS A 253 -17.27 22.81 -0.68
C HIS A 253 -17.51 21.44 -0.03
N ARG A 254 -18.68 20.85 -0.29
CA ARG A 254 -19.18 19.63 0.36
C ARG A 254 -18.21 18.46 0.41
N LEU A 255 -17.55 18.15 -0.70
CA LEU A 255 -16.61 17.03 -0.73
C LEU A 255 -15.41 17.25 0.21
N LEU A 256 -15.00 18.50 0.43
CA LEU A 256 -13.92 18.84 1.37
C LEU A 256 -14.44 18.79 2.82
N LEU A 257 -15.70 19.18 3.05
CA LEU A 257 -16.36 18.96 4.34
C LEU A 257 -16.38 17.47 4.68
N CYS A 258 -16.77 16.59 3.75
CA CYS A 258 -16.73 15.14 3.97
C CYS A 258 -15.33 14.66 4.36
N TYR A 259 -14.29 15.07 3.63
CA TYR A 259 -12.93 14.65 3.96
C TYR A 259 -12.45 15.15 5.32
N ARG A 260 -12.87 16.34 5.77
CA ARG A 260 -12.62 16.81 7.13
C ARG A 260 -13.25 15.85 8.15
N LEU A 261 -14.54 15.54 7.99
CA LEU A 261 -15.26 14.66 8.92
C LEU A 261 -14.66 13.24 8.97
N LEU A 262 -14.21 12.71 7.82
CA LEU A 262 -13.53 11.43 7.75
C LEU A 262 -12.16 11.47 8.46
N ALA A 263 -11.41 12.55 8.30
CA ALA A 263 -10.14 12.71 8.99
C ALA A 263 -10.32 12.88 10.51
N GLU A 264 -11.32 13.64 10.94
CA GLU A 264 -11.68 13.81 12.35
C GLU A 264 -12.13 12.49 12.99
N GLU A 265 -12.89 11.66 12.28
CA GLU A 265 -13.28 10.34 12.82
C GLU A 265 -12.06 9.45 13.01
N LYS A 266 -11.12 9.42 12.05
CA LYS A 266 -9.89 8.64 12.18
C LYS A 266 -9.05 9.07 13.38
N GLU A 267 -8.92 10.37 13.63
CA GLU A 267 -8.18 10.88 14.79
C GLU A 267 -8.90 10.63 16.12
N ASN A 268 -10.23 10.83 16.16
CA ASN A 268 -10.99 10.79 17.42
C ASN A 268 -11.64 9.43 17.73
N GLY A 269 -11.72 8.53 16.75
CA GLY A 269 -12.39 7.23 16.84
C GLY A 269 -13.92 7.31 16.95
N ALA A 270 -14.53 8.46 16.66
CA ALA A 270 -15.97 8.66 16.74
C ALA A 270 -16.47 9.49 15.57
N ALA A 271 -17.62 9.09 15.00
CA ALA A 271 -18.24 9.80 13.90
C ALA A 271 -18.68 11.22 14.33
N PRO A 272 -18.25 12.27 13.60
CA PRO A 272 -18.69 13.63 13.89
C PRO A 272 -20.21 13.80 13.77
N HIS A 273 -20.79 14.60 14.64
CA HIS A 273 -22.23 14.90 14.64
C HIS A 273 -22.74 15.52 13.33
N GLU A 274 -21.85 16.15 12.55
CA GLU A 274 -22.14 16.82 11.28
C GLU A 274 -22.33 15.84 10.10
N VAL A 275 -22.01 14.55 10.29
CA VAL A 275 -22.13 13.53 9.24
C VAL A 275 -23.58 13.32 8.77
N VAL A 276 -24.53 13.28 9.70
CA VAL A 276 -25.95 13.02 9.38
C VAL A 276 -26.60 14.20 8.64
N PRO A 277 -26.50 15.45 9.13
CA PRO A 277 -27.00 16.61 8.39
C PRO A 277 -26.40 16.72 6.98
N LEU A 278 -25.09 16.48 6.83
CA LEU A 278 -24.42 16.55 5.53
C LEU A 278 -24.92 15.48 4.55
N LEU A 279 -25.21 14.27 5.04
CA LEU A 279 -25.79 13.20 4.22
C LEU A 279 -27.20 13.57 3.72
N GLU A 280 -28.04 14.12 4.61
CA GLU A 280 -29.40 14.53 4.26
C GLU A 280 -29.38 15.64 3.19
N GLU A 281 -28.58 16.68 3.40
CA GLU A 281 -28.40 17.75 2.41
C GLU A 281 -27.90 17.23 1.06
N ALA A 282 -26.93 16.29 1.07
CA ALA A 282 -26.39 15.70 -0.14
C ALA A 282 -27.45 14.89 -0.91
N ARG A 283 -28.33 14.17 -0.21
CA ARG A 283 -29.47 13.43 -0.82
C ARG A 283 -30.47 14.39 -1.46
N GLU A 284 -30.84 15.46 -0.78
CA GLU A 284 -31.76 16.48 -1.31
C GLU A 284 -31.22 17.11 -2.60
N GLN A 285 -29.91 17.33 -2.65
CA GLN A 285 -29.24 17.94 -3.80
C GLN A 285 -28.82 16.93 -4.88
N LYS A 286 -29.07 15.63 -4.65
CA LYS A 286 -28.68 14.53 -5.54
C LYS A 286 -27.16 14.51 -5.80
N ASP A 287 -26.36 14.86 -4.79
CA ASP A 287 -24.91 14.72 -4.83
C ASP A 287 -24.53 13.27 -4.51
N GLU A 288 -24.68 12.40 -5.51
CA GLU A 288 -24.43 10.96 -5.38
C GLU A 288 -23.00 10.64 -4.90
N ARG A 289 -22.03 11.51 -5.24
CA ARG A 289 -20.63 11.31 -4.86
C ARG A 289 -20.44 11.48 -3.36
N VAL A 290 -21.01 12.54 -2.77
CA VAL A 290 -20.95 12.77 -1.32
C VAL A 290 -21.73 11.70 -0.57
N VAL A 291 -22.91 11.33 -1.08
CA VAL A 291 -23.72 10.25 -0.47
C VAL A 291 -22.93 8.95 -0.44
N GLN A 292 -22.37 8.52 -1.57
CA GLN A 292 -21.61 7.27 -1.64
C GLN A 292 -20.40 7.29 -0.70
N LEU A 293 -19.64 8.38 -0.70
CA LEU A 293 -18.46 8.51 0.15
C LEU A 293 -18.79 8.37 1.64
N LEU A 294 -19.84 9.05 2.11
CA LEU A 294 -20.27 8.97 3.50
C LEU A 294 -20.82 7.58 3.85
N MET A 295 -21.65 6.99 2.98
CA MET A 295 -22.21 5.66 3.23
C MET A 295 -21.12 4.58 3.30
N ASP A 296 -20.10 4.65 2.43
CA ASP A 296 -19.00 3.68 2.40
C ASP A 296 -18.13 3.73 3.66
N HIS A 297 -17.95 4.91 4.26
CA HIS A 297 -17.06 5.10 5.41
C HIS A 297 -17.78 5.06 6.76
N PHE A 298 -19.10 5.23 6.77
CA PHE A 298 -19.90 5.27 8.00
C PHE A 298 -21.01 4.21 7.92
N PRO A 299 -20.70 2.93 8.24
CA PRO A 299 -21.65 1.83 8.07
C PRO A 299 -22.96 2.00 8.85
N MET A 300 -22.93 2.74 9.97
CA MET A 300 -24.12 3.06 10.77
C MET A 300 -25.15 3.91 10.02
N LEU A 301 -24.79 4.53 8.89
CA LEU A 301 -25.73 5.28 8.05
C LEU A 301 -26.62 4.36 7.21
N HIS A 302 -26.25 3.08 7.02
CA HIS A 302 -27.06 2.10 6.29
C HIS A 302 -28.34 1.71 7.06
N SER A 303 -28.28 1.63 8.39
CA SER A 303 -29.44 1.31 9.21
C SER A 303 -30.48 2.45 9.26
N MET A 304 -30.09 3.69 8.97
CA MET A 304 -31.01 4.83 8.91
C MET A 304 -31.78 4.94 7.57
N GLY A 305 -31.46 4.11 6.57
CA GLY A 305 -32.00 4.20 5.21
C GLY A 305 -33.17 3.27 4.87
N ASN A 306 -33.59 2.37 5.77
CA ASN A 306 -34.62 1.38 5.47
C ASN A 306 -35.79 1.42 6.47
N PRO A 307 -36.95 2.00 6.12
CA PRO A 307 -38.13 2.05 6.99
C PRO A 307 -38.75 0.67 7.29
N HIS A 308 -38.30 -0.42 6.66
CA HIS A 308 -38.89 -1.76 6.75
C HIS A 308 -37.85 -2.89 6.92
N SER A 309 -36.88 -2.73 7.80
CA SER A 309 -36.24 -3.91 8.41
C SER A 309 -36.97 -4.23 9.70
N PRO A 310 -37.52 -5.45 9.90
CA PRO A 310 -37.96 -5.87 11.22
C PRO A 310 -36.76 -5.83 12.16
N ASP A 311 -36.96 -5.20 13.30
CA ASP A 311 -36.08 -5.25 14.45
C ASP A 311 -36.08 -6.70 14.96
N THR A 312 -35.13 -7.50 14.48
CA THR A 312 -34.84 -8.82 15.05
C THR A 312 -33.33 -9.00 15.05
N SER A 313 -32.70 -8.64 16.16
CA SER A 313 -31.41 -9.21 16.53
C SER A 313 -31.59 -10.73 16.66
N PRO A 314 -30.75 -11.57 16.01
CA PRO A 314 -30.78 -13.02 16.17
C PRO A 314 -30.43 -13.51 17.59
N TRP A 315 -30.23 -12.59 18.53
CA TRP A 315 -29.67 -12.84 19.86
C TRP A 315 -30.61 -12.44 21.00
N ASP A 316 -31.83 -11.97 20.71
CA ASP A 316 -32.77 -11.52 21.74
C ASP A 316 -33.65 -12.65 22.32
N ASP A 317 -33.50 -13.90 21.86
CA ASP A 317 -34.26 -15.08 22.34
C ASP A 317 -33.34 -16.21 22.84
N ILE A 318 -32.27 -15.89 23.59
CA ILE A 318 -31.58 -16.91 24.40
C ILE A 318 -31.99 -16.70 25.85
N ASP A 319 -32.99 -17.48 26.26
CA ASP A 319 -33.40 -17.61 27.66
C ASP A 319 -32.18 -18.03 28.51
N GLU A 320 -31.84 -17.17 29.48
CA GLU A 320 -30.93 -17.49 30.58
C GLU A 320 -31.62 -18.49 31.51
N ASP A 321 -31.58 -19.78 31.22
CA ASP A 321 -31.80 -20.86 32.19
C ASP A 321 -31.48 -22.22 31.51
N ASP A 322 -30.26 -22.72 31.71
CA ASP A 322 -29.92 -24.16 31.77
C ASP A 322 -28.39 -24.33 32.02
N GLU A 323 -27.96 -24.02 33.24
CA GLU A 323 -26.75 -24.61 33.82
C GLU A 323 -27.07 -26.06 34.23
N GLU A 324 -26.55 -27.06 33.51
CA GLU A 324 -25.86 -28.24 34.08
C GLU A 324 -25.64 -29.37 33.06
N ALA A 325 -24.46 -30.00 33.19
CA ALA A 325 -24.04 -31.32 32.69
C ALA A 325 -23.58 -31.44 31.23
N LEU A 326 -22.26 -31.48 31.05
CA LEU A 326 -21.51 -32.62 30.47
C LEU A 326 -20.00 -32.32 30.51
N ILE A 327 -19.34 -32.78 31.57
CA ILE A 327 -17.89 -33.01 31.59
C ILE A 327 -17.70 -34.48 31.24
N ASP A 328 -16.99 -34.80 30.17
CA ASP A 328 -16.23 -36.05 30.03
C ASP A 328 -15.07 -35.90 29.02
N GLU A 329 -13.86 -35.89 29.59
CA GLU A 329 -12.54 -36.39 29.14
C GLU A 329 -12.07 -36.22 27.67
N ILE A 330 -11.00 -35.43 27.48
CA ILE A 330 -10.10 -35.47 26.30
C ILE A 330 -8.83 -36.28 26.64
N PRO A 331 -8.37 -37.24 25.80
CA PRO A 331 -7.17 -38.04 26.07
C PRO A 331 -5.84 -37.25 25.95
N PRO A 332 -4.80 -37.59 26.74
CA PRO A 332 -3.56 -36.81 26.80
C PRO A 332 -2.53 -37.28 25.76
N HIS A 333 -2.70 -36.91 24.48
CA HIS A 333 -1.63 -37.03 23.46
C HIS A 333 -1.99 -36.32 22.15
N LEU A 334 -1.88 -34.99 22.10
CA LEU A 334 -2.07 -34.21 20.86
C LEU A 334 -1.05 -33.06 20.65
N ASP A 335 0.07 -33.03 21.40
CA ASP A 335 1.01 -31.90 21.34
C ASP A 335 1.90 -31.84 20.08
N ASN A 336 2.22 -32.98 19.46
CA ASN A 336 3.17 -32.99 18.33
C ASN A 336 2.48 -32.92 16.95
N VAL A 337 1.30 -33.51 16.82
CA VAL A 337 0.54 -33.54 15.56
C VAL A 337 -0.11 -32.18 15.28
N MET A 338 -0.61 -31.50 16.33
CA MET A 338 -1.11 -30.13 16.21
C MET A 338 0.01 -29.17 15.80
N LYS A 339 1.21 -29.22 16.40
CA LYS A 339 2.35 -28.37 16.01
C LYS A 339 2.72 -28.47 14.52
N GLU A 340 2.80 -29.69 13.98
CA GLU A 340 3.13 -29.90 12.55
C GLU A 340 2.01 -29.41 11.60
N LEU A 341 0.75 -29.49 12.02
CA LEU A 341 -0.39 -28.93 11.29
C LEU A 341 -0.45 -27.38 11.38
N ILE A 342 -0.09 -26.81 12.53
CA ILE A 342 -0.06 -25.36 12.79
C ILE A 342 1.02 -24.65 11.99
N GLU A 343 2.18 -25.28 11.80
CA GLU A 343 3.23 -24.75 10.92
C GLU A 343 2.76 -24.61 9.46
N GLN A 344 1.87 -25.51 9.01
CA GLN A 344 1.37 -25.54 7.63
C GLN A 344 0.27 -24.54 7.32
N ILE A 345 -0.41 -23.96 8.34
CA ILE A 345 -1.42 -22.92 8.12
C ILE A 345 -0.69 -21.57 7.94
N PRO A 346 -0.88 -20.85 6.81
CA PRO A 346 -0.33 -19.51 6.63
C PRO A 346 -0.89 -18.57 7.70
N LEU A 347 0.00 -17.79 8.34
CA LEU A 347 -0.39 -16.86 9.41
C LEU A 347 -1.50 -15.88 8.97
N GLY A 348 -1.40 -15.37 7.74
CA GLY A 348 -2.43 -14.49 7.18
C GLY A 348 -3.79 -15.15 7.01
N GLN A 349 -3.85 -16.46 6.79
CA GLN A 349 -5.10 -17.20 6.71
C GLN A 349 -5.75 -17.35 8.10
N LEU A 350 -4.94 -17.59 9.13
CA LEU A 350 -5.36 -17.67 10.53
C LEU A 350 -5.93 -16.33 11.03
N ILE A 351 -5.22 -15.24 10.77
CA ILE A 351 -5.67 -13.89 11.11
C ILE A 351 -6.94 -13.53 10.34
N SER A 352 -7.01 -13.89 9.05
CA SER A 352 -8.21 -13.68 8.24
C SER A 352 -9.40 -14.44 8.81
N MET A 353 -9.26 -15.70 9.22
CA MET A 353 -10.35 -16.47 9.82
C MET A 353 -10.89 -15.81 11.09
N LEU A 354 -10.01 -15.27 11.94
CA LEU A 354 -10.37 -14.57 13.17
C LEU A 354 -10.97 -13.18 12.94
N SER A 355 -10.63 -12.51 11.83
CA SER A 355 -11.12 -11.16 11.53
C SER A 355 -12.37 -11.12 10.65
N THR A 356 -12.77 -12.25 10.05
CA THR A 356 -13.86 -12.32 9.06
C THR A 356 -15.23 -11.91 9.64
N SER A 357 -15.40 -11.95 10.96
CA SER A 357 -16.68 -11.67 11.65
C SER A 357 -16.64 -10.46 12.60
N LEU A 358 -15.54 -9.68 12.60
CA LEU A 358 -15.39 -8.55 13.52
C LEU A 358 -16.04 -7.28 12.96
N SER A 359 -16.69 -6.51 13.83
CA SER A 359 -17.09 -5.13 13.53
C SER A 359 -15.86 -4.21 13.47
N PHE A 360 -16.02 -3.01 12.91
CA PHE A 360 -14.91 -2.05 12.76
C PHE A 360 -14.22 -1.69 14.09
N SER A 361 -14.99 -1.49 15.17
CA SER A 361 -14.43 -1.22 16.50
C SER A 361 -13.70 -2.44 17.07
N GLN A 362 -14.25 -3.64 16.89
CA GLN A 362 -13.63 -4.89 17.29
C GLN A 362 -12.36 -5.18 16.49
N GLN A 363 -12.29 -4.73 15.24
CA GLN A 363 -11.13 -4.92 14.37
C GLN A 363 -9.94 -4.06 14.84
N ARG A 364 -10.19 -2.85 15.34
CA ARG A 364 -9.16 -2.00 15.96
C ARG A 364 -8.59 -2.63 17.24
N GLU A 365 -9.44 -3.11 18.13
CA GLU A 365 -9.04 -3.80 19.37
C GLU A 365 -8.30 -5.10 19.07
N PHE A 366 -8.78 -5.87 18.09
CA PHE A 366 -8.13 -7.08 17.61
C PHE A 366 -6.75 -6.80 17.02
N ASN A 367 -6.58 -5.73 16.24
CA ASN A 367 -5.29 -5.33 15.69
C ASN A 367 -4.30 -4.90 16.78
N GLN A 368 -4.76 -4.19 17.80
CA GLN A 368 -3.93 -3.82 18.96
C GLN A 368 -3.50 -5.07 19.74
N MET A 369 -4.41 -6.01 19.95
CA MET A 369 -4.13 -7.30 20.58
C MET A 369 -3.10 -8.12 19.78
N LEU A 370 -3.18 -8.15 18.44
CA LEU A 370 -2.19 -8.78 17.58
C LEU A 370 -0.80 -8.15 17.73
N ALA A 371 -0.72 -6.82 17.78
CA ALA A 371 0.55 -6.10 17.97
C ALA A 371 1.19 -6.42 19.33
N ASP A 372 0.38 -6.52 20.39
CA ASP A 372 0.85 -6.87 21.74
C ASP A 372 1.31 -8.33 21.83
N MET A 373 0.57 -9.25 21.24
CA MET A 373 0.98 -10.66 21.15
C MET A 373 2.29 -10.81 20.39
N ARG A 374 2.49 -10.10 19.26
CA ARG A 374 3.72 -10.17 18.47
C ARG A 374 4.94 -9.64 19.23
N ARG A 375 4.74 -8.58 20.03
CA ARG A 375 5.76 -8.05 20.93
C ARG A 375 6.13 -9.06 22.02
N LYS A 376 5.14 -9.74 22.60
CA LYS A 376 5.35 -10.74 23.66
C LYS A 376 6.00 -12.03 23.17
N THR A 377 5.76 -12.43 21.93
CA THR A 377 6.44 -13.60 21.32
C THR A 377 7.80 -13.26 20.73
N ALA A 378 8.28 -12.01 20.88
CA ALA A 378 9.52 -11.52 20.27
C ALA A 378 9.62 -11.79 18.74
N GLY A 379 8.46 -11.84 18.07
CA GLY A 379 8.38 -12.17 16.65
C GLY A 379 8.54 -13.66 16.29
N ASP A 380 8.50 -14.59 17.26
CA ASP A 380 8.42 -16.03 16.98
C ASP A 380 7.04 -16.36 16.39
N ASP A 381 7.01 -16.62 15.08
CA ASP A 381 5.79 -16.90 14.33
C ASP A 381 5.09 -18.20 14.78
N THR A 382 5.83 -19.20 15.28
CA THR A 382 5.24 -20.45 15.77
C THR A 382 4.54 -20.20 17.11
N GLN A 383 5.16 -19.46 18.02
CA GLN A 383 4.51 -19.06 19.28
C GLN A 383 3.33 -18.11 19.05
N PHE A 384 3.46 -17.20 18.07
CA PHE A 384 2.39 -16.27 17.71
C PHE A 384 1.16 -17.00 17.15
N LYS A 385 1.36 -18.01 16.30
CA LYS A 385 0.27 -18.86 15.80
C LYS A 385 -0.40 -19.68 16.91
N ILE A 386 0.37 -20.21 17.87
CA ILE A 386 -0.18 -20.95 19.01
C ILE A 386 -1.09 -20.05 19.84
N LEU A 387 -0.68 -18.81 20.13
CA LEU A 387 -1.51 -17.81 20.81
C LEU A 387 -2.77 -17.43 20.02
N LEU A 388 -2.67 -17.37 18.69
CA LEU A 388 -3.82 -17.10 17.83
C LEU A 388 -4.81 -18.26 17.80
N LEU A 389 -4.35 -19.50 17.85
CA LEU A 389 -5.19 -20.68 17.87
C LEU A 389 -5.86 -20.87 19.23
N SER A 390 -5.21 -20.49 20.33
CA SER A 390 -5.88 -20.49 21.64
C SER A 390 -7.07 -19.54 21.70
N LEU A 391 -7.14 -18.50 20.84
CA LEU A 391 -8.31 -17.63 20.73
C LEU A 391 -9.52 -18.30 20.04
N LEU A 392 -9.31 -19.44 19.35
CA LEU A 392 -10.36 -20.17 18.61
C LEU A 392 -10.96 -21.35 19.40
N GLU A 393 -10.36 -21.75 20.51
CA GLU A 393 -10.87 -22.82 21.38
C GLU A 393 -11.69 -22.21 22.53
N ASP A 394 -12.78 -22.88 22.95
CA ASP A 394 -13.78 -22.35 23.92
C ASP A 394 -13.20 -21.91 25.29
N ASP A 395 -11.96 -22.29 25.61
CA ASP A 395 -11.23 -21.93 26.84
C ASP A 395 -10.17 -20.81 26.67
N GLY A 396 -10.06 -20.19 25.48
CA GLY A 396 -9.00 -19.23 25.13
C GLY A 396 -8.82 -18.04 26.08
N LYS A 397 -9.90 -17.63 26.74
CA LYS A 397 -9.91 -16.53 27.69
C LYS A 397 -9.04 -16.82 28.94
N GLY A 398 -9.05 -18.07 29.43
CA GLY A 398 -8.33 -18.46 30.65
C GLY A 398 -6.80 -18.52 30.46
N MET A 399 -6.34 -18.95 29.29
CA MET A 399 -4.91 -18.98 28.94
C MET A 399 -4.34 -17.56 28.76
N ILE A 400 -5.13 -16.66 28.18
CA ILE A 400 -4.76 -15.26 27.98
C ILE A 400 -4.65 -14.53 29.32
N GLU A 401 -5.55 -14.77 30.27
CA GLU A 401 -5.48 -14.20 31.62
C GLU A 401 -4.23 -14.66 32.40
N GLN A 402 -3.80 -15.92 32.22
CA GLN A 402 -2.57 -16.44 32.84
C GLN A 402 -1.29 -15.81 32.27
N ILE A 403 -1.27 -15.51 30.97
CA ILE A 403 -0.08 -14.99 30.26
C ILE A 403 0.00 -13.46 30.34
N LEU A 404 -1.13 -12.76 30.26
CA LEU A 404 -1.17 -11.30 30.26
C LEU A 404 -1.29 -10.69 31.67
N GLY A 405 -1.61 -11.50 32.69
CA GLY A 405 -1.86 -11.05 34.05
C GLY A 405 -3.23 -10.36 34.16
N LYS A 406 -3.96 -10.66 35.24
CA LYS A 406 -5.37 -10.23 35.45
C LYS A 406 -5.64 -8.73 35.37
N ASP A 407 -4.60 -7.88 35.44
CA ASP A 407 -4.73 -6.42 35.49
C ASP A 407 -4.59 -5.71 34.13
N SER A 408 -4.56 -6.45 33.01
CA SER A 408 -4.30 -5.87 31.68
C SER A 408 -5.54 -5.32 30.94
N TRP A 409 -6.74 -5.36 31.55
CA TRP A 409 -8.01 -4.94 30.95
C TRP A 409 -8.72 -3.83 31.74
N ARG A 410 -8.01 -2.76 32.10
CA ARG A 410 -8.60 -1.53 32.65
C ARG A 410 -8.14 -0.29 31.91
#